data_AF-A0A838NWC5-F1
#
_entry.id   AF-A0A838NWC5-F1
#
_cell.length_a   1.000
_cell.length_b   1.000
_cell.length_c   1.000
_cell.angle_alpha   90.00
_cell.angle_beta   90.00
_cell.angle_gamma   90.00
#
_symmetry.space_group_name_H-M   'P 1'
#
loop_
_entity.id
_entity.type
_entity.pdbx_description
1 polymer ?
#
loop_
_entity_poly.entity_id
_entity_poly.type
_entity_poly.pdbx_seq_one_letter_code
_entity_poly.pdbx_strand_id
1 'polypeptide(L)'
;MSHRHLRVIALGVIGVACATNQRPIISPVQMAELWELPTDLERRDLLRGPVGSGGALNPDEEFEFKDIKESGTQPGYDVKDSKGREWSVKLGQEARTEVVMSRLVWALGYHQPSVYYLPRWTLVRDGKKTVHPKSRFRLEDAKKVSEWSWRMNPFFDTQPLAGLYVLMVMVNNWDLKSQQNAVYEVKESEPGPRIQYVVKDLGASLGRSAWPVQGTKDDPEGFEKEPFIEEVVGNRVRFGYQGAWLEPQLVNSATPHDVRWISGLLSRLTPKQWSDAFRAGGFSEAEADRYIRRLREKIDEGLRVGAF
;
A
#
# COMPACT_ATOMS: atom_id res chain seq x y z
N MET A 1 0.98 3.90 -79.45
CA MET A 1 0.12 3.11 -78.55
C MET A 1 0.65 3.28 -77.14
N SER A 2 0.00 4.07 -76.30
CA SER A 2 0.41 4.35 -74.92
C SER A 2 -0.71 3.87 -73.99
N HIS A 3 -0.42 2.87 -73.16
CA HIS A 3 -1.35 2.29 -72.21
C HIS A 3 -1.46 3.18 -70.96
N ARG A 4 -2.66 3.71 -70.69
CA ARG A 4 -3.02 4.34 -69.41
C ARG A 4 -3.36 3.23 -68.40
N HIS A 5 -2.60 3.14 -67.32
CA HIS A 5 -2.96 2.31 -66.16
C HIS A 5 -3.91 3.09 -65.24
N LEU A 6 -5.14 2.57 -65.09
CA LEU A 6 -6.10 3.00 -64.08
C LEU A 6 -5.67 2.41 -62.72
N ARG A 7 -5.31 3.26 -61.75
CA ARG A 7 -5.10 2.84 -60.36
C ARG A 7 -6.43 2.94 -59.61
N VAL A 8 -7.00 1.79 -59.28
CA VAL A 8 -8.14 1.69 -58.35
C VAL A 8 -7.60 1.85 -56.93
N ILE A 9 -8.02 2.90 -56.23
CA ILE A 9 -7.73 3.10 -54.81
C ILE A 9 -8.87 2.44 -54.03
N ALA A 10 -8.59 1.31 -53.39
CA ALA A 10 -9.49 0.71 -52.42
C ALA A 10 -9.40 1.50 -51.11
N LEU A 11 -10.45 2.26 -50.77
CA LEU A 11 -10.61 2.81 -49.43
C LEU A 11 -10.95 1.67 -48.47
N GLY A 12 -9.99 1.30 -47.62
CA GLY A 12 -10.23 0.44 -46.48
C GLY A 12 -11.03 1.20 -45.42
N VAL A 13 -12.26 0.76 -45.16
CA VAL A 13 -13.03 1.20 -44.00
C VAL A 13 -12.37 0.61 -42.76
N ILE A 14 -11.65 1.43 -42.00
CA ILE A 14 -11.15 1.07 -40.67
C ILE A 14 -12.36 1.10 -39.74
N GLY A 15 -12.93 -0.07 -39.47
CA GLY A 15 -13.91 -0.24 -38.40
C GLY A 15 -13.25 0.05 -37.07
N VAL A 16 -13.68 1.11 -36.38
CA VAL A 16 -13.37 1.33 -34.97
C VAL A 16 -14.13 0.26 -34.19
N ALA A 17 -13.47 -0.86 -33.91
CA ALA A 17 -13.97 -1.81 -32.94
C ALA A 17 -13.99 -1.10 -31.58
N CYS A 18 -15.18 -0.81 -31.06
CA CYS A 18 -15.35 -0.46 -29.65
C CYS A 18 -14.92 -1.69 -28.84
N ALA A 19 -13.65 -1.73 -28.43
CA ALA A 19 -13.17 -2.73 -27.48
C ALA A 19 -13.96 -2.52 -26.19
N THR A 20 -14.89 -3.42 -25.91
CA THR A 20 -15.49 -3.51 -24.59
C THR A 20 -14.35 -3.86 -23.63
N ASN A 21 -13.95 -2.92 -22.77
CA ASN A 21 -12.98 -3.14 -21.70
C ASN A 21 -13.56 -4.13 -20.66
N GLN A 22 -13.68 -5.40 -21.02
CA GLN A 22 -14.01 -6.47 -20.09
C GLN A 22 -12.77 -6.78 -19.25
N ARG A 23 -12.94 -6.74 -17.93
CA ARG A 23 -11.88 -7.09 -16.99
C ARG A 23 -11.53 -8.57 -17.13
N PRO A 24 -10.26 -8.96 -16.90
CA PRO A 24 -9.88 -10.35 -16.94
C PRO A 24 -10.59 -11.14 -15.83
N ILE A 25 -10.97 -12.38 -16.16
CA ILE A 25 -11.50 -13.34 -15.19
C ILE A 25 -10.30 -14.05 -14.57
N ILE A 26 -10.01 -13.73 -13.31
CA ILE A 26 -9.01 -14.41 -12.50
C ILE A 26 -9.74 -15.35 -11.54
N SER A 27 -9.23 -16.58 -11.38
CA SER A 27 -9.81 -17.52 -10.43
C SER A 27 -9.77 -16.95 -9.00
N PRO A 28 -10.75 -17.25 -8.13
CA PRO A 28 -10.72 -16.80 -6.74
C PRO A 28 -9.44 -17.22 -6.01
N VAL A 29 -8.90 -18.41 -6.30
CA VAL A 29 -7.65 -18.91 -5.73
C VAL A 29 -6.46 -18.05 -6.13
N GLN A 30 -6.35 -17.69 -7.41
CA GLN A 30 -5.28 -16.81 -7.86
C GLN A 30 -5.47 -15.38 -7.35
N MET A 31 -6.71 -14.86 -7.37
CA MET A 31 -6.99 -13.52 -6.85
C MET A 31 -6.62 -13.39 -5.36
N ALA A 32 -6.85 -14.45 -4.58
CA ALA A 32 -6.46 -14.50 -3.18
C ALA A 32 -4.99 -14.18 -2.98
N GLU A 33 -4.08 -14.52 -3.91
CA GLU A 33 -2.65 -14.17 -3.81
C GLU A 33 -2.39 -12.66 -3.73
N LEU A 34 -3.29 -11.81 -4.23
CA LEU A 34 -3.23 -10.34 -4.08
C LEU A 34 -4.21 -9.83 -3.02
N TRP A 35 -5.46 -10.29 -3.09
CA TRP A 35 -6.57 -9.73 -2.34
C TRP A 35 -7.65 -10.78 -2.06
N GLU A 36 -8.09 -10.81 -0.81
CA GLU A 36 -9.24 -11.61 -0.36
C GLU A 36 -10.36 -10.69 0.12
N LEU A 37 -11.61 -11.06 -0.16
CA LEU A 37 -12.77 -10.31 0.34
C LEU A 37 -12.73 -10.26 1.88
N PRO A 38 -12.57 -9.08 2.51
CA PRO A 38 -12.45 -9.00 3.96
C PRO A 38 -13.84 -9.11 4.61
N THR A 39 -14.33 -10.34 4.77
CA THR A 39 -15.63 -10.65 5.40
C THR A 39 -15.69 -10.27 6.88
N ASP A 40 -14.52 -10.10 7.51
CA ASP A 40 -14.34 -9.74 8.91
C ASP A 40 -13.91 -8.28 9.13
N LEU A 41 -13.92 -7.44 8.08
CA LEU A 41 -13.37 -6.07 8.08
C LEU A 41 -13.75 -5.26 9.33
N GLU A 42 -15.04 -5.19 9.69
CA GLU A 42 -15.53 -4.38 10.82
C GLU A 42 -15.09 -4.92 12.21
N ARG A 43 -14.55 -6.13 12.26
CA ARG A 43 -14.11 -6.82 13.48
C ARG A 43 -12.59 -6.91 13.62
N ARG A 44 -11.82 -6.55 12.58
CA ARG A 44 -10.35 -6.59 12.61
C ARG A 44 -9.78 -5.64 13.66
N ASP A 45 -8.81 -6.16 14.43
CA ASP A 45 -8.05 -5.40 15.43
C ASP A 45 -6.89 -4.66 14.74
N LEU A 46 -7.11 -3.39 14.39
CA LEU A 46 -6.08 -2.59 13.71
C LEU A 46 -4.96 -2.12 14.64
N LEU A 47 -5.10 -2.26 15.96
CA LEU A 47 -4.00 -1.97 16.88
C LEU A 47 -2.94 -3.06 16.76
N ARG A 48 -3.38 -4.33 16.73
CA ARG A 48 -2.50 -5.50 16.72
C ARG A 48 -2.13 -5.98 15.31
N GLY A 49 -2.99 -5.73 14.32
CA GLY A 49 -2.73 -6.12 12.94
C GLY A 49 -2.81 -7.64 12.70
N PRO A 50 -2.18 -8.15 11.62
CA PRO A 50 -2.38 -9.51 11.11
C PRO A 50 -2.17 -10.65 12.11
N VAL A 51 -1.20 -10.53 13.04
CA VAL A 51 -0.81 -11.62 13.97
C VAL A 51 -1.55 -11.53 15.32
N GLY A 52 -2.38 -10.49 15.51
CA GLY A 52 -3.13 -10.32 16.75
C GLY A 52 -2.26 -10.27 18.01
N SER A 53 -2.80 -10.72 19.15
CA SER A 53 -2.11 -10.63 20.46
C SER A 53 -0.89 -11.51 20.59
N GLY A 54 -0.77 -12.57 19.79
CA GLY A 54 0.40 -13.46 19.80
C GLY A 54 1.66 -12.83 19.20
N GLY A 55 1.50 -11.77 18.41
CA GLY A 55 2.58 -11.12 17.67
C GLY A 55 3.21 -9.90 18.34
N ALA A 56 2.59 -9.33 19.39
CA ALA A 56 3.02 -8.07 19.98
C ALA A 56 4.48 -8.09 20.48
N LEU A 57 5.20 -7.00 20.21
CA LEU A 57 6.54 -6.75 20.75
C LEU A 57 6.44 -6.21 22.17
N ASN A 58 7.39 -6.60 23.02
CA ASN A 58 7.54 -5.99 24.33
C ASN A 58 8.50 -4.80 24.21
N PRO A 59 8.05 -3.54 24.43
CA PRO A 59 8.93 -2.37 24.30
C PRO A 59 10.11 -2.36 25.28
N ASP A 60 10.04 -3.11 26.38
CA ASP A 60 11.09 -3.20 27.38
C ASP A 60 11.99 -4.44 27.21
N GLU A 61 11.80 -5.24 26.15
CA GLU A 61 12.70 -6.35 25.84
C GLU A 61 14.02 -5.89 25.20
N GLU A 62 15.00 -6.78 25.28
CA GLU A 62 16.31 -6.62 24.67
C GLU A 62 16.38 -7.45 23.39
N PHE A 63 16.77 -6.81 22.29
CA PHE A 63 16.90 -7.44 20.99
C PHE A 63 18.37 -7.78 20.71
N GLU A 64 18.65 -9.04 20.42
CA GLU A 64 19.98 -9.53 20.05
C GLU A 64 20.32 -9.11 18.62
N PHE A 65 21.48 -8.50 18.42
CA PHE A 65 21.99 -8.13 17.11
C PHE A 65 22.27 -9.36 16.24
N LYS A 66 21.81 -9.35 14.99
CA LYS A 66 22.10 -10.39 14.00
C LYS A 66 22.91 -9.83 12.84
N ASP A 67 22.45 -8.75 12.23
CA ASP A 67 23.12 -8.13 11.10
C ASP A 67 22.81 -6.63 10.95
N ILE A 68 23.62 -5.91 10.16
CA ILE A 68 23.35 -4.54 9.73
C ILE A 68 22.77 -4.58 8.31
N LYS A 69 21.69 -3.84 8.07
CA LYS A 69 21.22 -3.60 6.71
C LYS A 69 22.06 -2.52 6.04
N GLU A 70 22.98 -2.96 5.18
CA GLU A 70 23.83 -2.08 4.37
C GLU A 70 23.13 -1.57 3.10
N SER A 71 21.92 -2.07 2.80
CA SER A 71 21.15 -1.67 1.61
C SER A 71 19.97 -0.74 1.94
N GLY A 72 19.72 0.22 1.05
CA GLY A 72 18.67 1.23 1.20
C GLY A 72 19.21 2.59 1.64
N THR A 73 18.31 3.57 1.81
CA THR A 73 18.67 4.95 2.19
C THR A 73 18.64 5.20 3.69
N GLN A 74 18.10 4.26 4.47
CA GLN A 74 17.98 4.37 5.92
C GLN A 74 18.71 3.20 6.61
N PRO A 75 19.45 3.48 7.69
CA PRO A 75 20.08 2.43 8.48
C PRO A 75 19.03 1.48 9.07
N GLY A 76 19.36 0.20 9.10
CA GLY A 76 18.52 -0.84 9.67
C GLY A 76 19.33 -1.97 10.27
N TYR A 77 18.63 -2.81 11.02
CA TYR A 77 19.21 -3.99 11.66
C TYR A 77 18.34 -5.20 11.36
N ASP A 78 18.96 -6.37 11.33
CA ASP A 78 18.26 -7.60 11.64
C ASP A 78 18.57 -7.96 13.08
N VAL A 79 17.53 -8.26 13.85
CA VAL A 79 17.62 -8.55 15.29
C VAL A 79 16.77 -9.75 15.65
N LYS A 80 17.04 -10.33 16.82
CA LYS A 80 16.30 -11.45 17.38
C LYS A 80 15.73 -11.08 18.74
N ASP A 81 14.48 -11.44 18.98
CA ASP A 81 13.80 -11.15 20.25
C ASP A 81 13.99 -12.27 21.29
N SER A 82 13.46 -12.08 22.50
CA SER A 82 13.65 -13.05 23.60
C SER A 82 12.98 -14.41 23.34
N LYS A 83 12.05 -14.49 22.38
CA LYS A 83 11.35 -15.71 21.95
C LYS A 83 12.03 -16.36 20.74
N GLY A 84 13.11 -15.75 20.26
CA GLY A 84 13.86 -16.19 19.11
C GLY A 84 13.26 -15.86 17.75
N ARG A 85 12.26 -14.97 17.70
CA ARG A 85 11.72 -14.43 16.44
C ARG A 85 12.70 -13.43 15.85
N GLU A 86 12.84 -13.44 14.53
CA GLU A 86 13.73 -12.54 13.80
C GLU A 86 12.96 -11.36 13.22
N TRP A 87 13.55 -10.17 13.32
CA TRP A 87 12.91 -8.90 12.98
C TRP A 87 13.84 -8.05 12.13
N SER A 88 13.30 -7.51 11.04
CA SER A 88 13.94 -6.42 10.31
C SER A 88 13.50 -5.08 10.87
N VAL A 89 14.47 -4.33 11.39
CA VAL A 89 14.29 -3.00 11.97
C VAL A 89 14.68 -1.94 10.96
N LYS A 90 13.77 -1.00 10.67
CA LYS A 90 14.09 0.27 9.99
C LYS A 90 14.03 1.41 10.99
N LEU A 91 15.09 2.22 11.05
CA LEU A 91 15.15 3.43 11.86
C LEU A 91 14.54 4.61 11.11
N GLY A 92 13.88 5.53 11.81
CA GLY A 92 13.57 6.86 11.28
C GLY A 92 12.10 7.21 11.15
N GLN A 93 11.82 8.30 10.42
CA GLN A 93 10.50 8.94 10.37
C GLN A 93 9.43 8.09 9.67
N GLU A 94 9.82 7.21 8.72
CA GLU A 94 8.90 6.30 8.01
C GLU A 94 8.29 5.22 8.89
N ALA A 95 8.88 4.98 10.07
CA ALA A 95 8.47 3.87 10.92
C ALA A 95 7.00 3.95 11.34
N ARG A 96 6.49 5.16 11.61
CA ARG A 96 5.12 5.38 12.07
C ARG A 96 4.13 5.14 10.94
N THR A 97 4.34 5.82 9.82
CA THR A 97 3.45 5.79 8.65
C THR A 97 3.38 4.40 8.02
N GLU A 98 4.50 3.67 7.92
CA GLU A 98 4.51 2.29 7.40
C GLU A 98 3.60 1.37 8.22
N VAL A 99 3.59 1.51 9.56
CA VAL A 99 2.72 0.71 10.43
C VAL A 99 1.25 1.06 10.22
N VAL A 100 0.88 2.35 10.23
CA VAL A 100 -0.53 2.76 10.01
C VAL A 100 -1.03 2.27 8.66
N MET A 101 -0.27 2.50 7.59
CA MET A 101 -0.66 2.09 6.25
C MET A 101 -0.74 0.58 6.11
N SER A 102 0.18 -0.17 6.71
CA SER A 102 0.09 -1.63 6.74
C SER A 102 -1.22 -2.12 7.39
N ARG A 103 -1.68 -1.47 8.47
CA ARG A 103 -2.97 -1.80 9.09
C ARG A 103 -4.15 -1.53 8.18
N LEU A 104 -4.17 -0.39 7.49
CA LEU A 104 -5.24 -0.04 6.56
C LEU A 104 -5.26 -0.97 5.34
N VAL A 105 -4.10 -1.16 4.69
CA VAL A 105 -3.99 -2.08 3.53
C VAL A 105 -4.45 -3.48 3.91
N TRP A 106 -4.00 -3.99 5.06
CA TRP A 106 -4.46 -5.26 5.60
C TRP A 106 -5.97 -5.29 5.82
N ALA A 107 -6.53 -4.29 6.49
CA ALA A 107 -7.97 -4.24 6.81
C ALA A 107 -8.88 -4.40 5.59
N LEU A 108 -8.43 -3.90 4.44
CA LEU A 108 -9.18 -3.93 3.18
C LEU A 108 -9.02 -5.24 2.41
N GLY A 109 -8.29 -6.23 2.93
CA GLY A 109 -8.17 -7.58 2.35
C GLY A 109 -6.88 -7.84 1.57
N TYR A 110 -5.95 -6.88 1.52
CA TYR A 110 -4.64 -7.08 0.90
C TYR A 110 -3.64 -7.68 1.91
N HIS A 111 -2.66 -8.42 1.39
CA HIS A 111 -1.63 -9.01 2.24
C HIS A 111 -0.64 -7.97 2.75
N GLN A 112 -0.25 -8.12 4.01
CA GLN A 112 0.73 -7.27 4.67
C GLN A 112 1.54 -8.07 5.69
N PRO A 113 2.86 -7.86 5.76
CA PRO A 113 3.68 -8.47 6.78
C PRO A 113 3.40 -7.85 8.15
N SER A 114 3.78 -8.59 9.17
CA SER A 114 3.60 -8.19 10.56
C SER A 114 4.58 -7.08 10.93
N VAL A 115 4.10 -5.83 10.92
CA VAL A 115 4.90 -4.66 11.30
C VAL A 115 4.45 -4.05 12.62
N TYR A 116 5.39 -3.57 13.43
CA TYR A 116 5.17 -2.92 14.72
C TYR A 116 6.05 -1.69 14.88
N TYR A 117 5.54 -0.71 15.61
CA TYR A 117 6.27 0.49 15.99
C TYR A 117 6.73 0.37 17.43
N LEU A 118 8.00 0.64 17.70
CA LEU A 118 8.51 0.86 19.04
C LEU A 118 9.03 2.31 19.15
N PRO A 119 8.61 3.11 20.15
CA PRO A 119 9.10 4.48 20.32
C PRO A 119 10.55 4.55 20.81
N ARG A 120 11.01 3.48 21.48
CA ARG A 120 12.38 3.21 21.92
C ARG A 120 12.57 1.70 22.00
N TRP A 121 13.78 1.22 21.82
CA TRP A 121 14.12 -0.20 21.97
C TRP A 121 15.60 -0.38 22.29
N THR A 122 15.99 -1.54 22.82
CA THR A 122 17.37 -1.82 23.23
C THR A 122 17.99 -2.89 22.36
N LEU A 123 19.10 -2.56 21.69
CA LEU A 123 19.94 -3.50 20.95
C LEU A 123 21.04 -4.05 21.87
N VAL A 124 21.26 -5.36 21.85
CA VAL A 124 22.37 -6.03 22.52
C VAL A 124 23.31 -6.58 21.46
N ARG A 125 24.57 -6.12 21.48
CA ARG A 125 25.63 -6.58 20.59
C ARG A 125 26.92 -6.74 21.37
N ASP A 126 27.54 -7.92 21.30
CA ASP A 126 28.81 -8.22 21.98
C ASP A 126 28.79 -7.87 23.49
N GLY A 127 27.66 -8.15 24.15
CA GLY A 127 27.43 -7.83 25.58
C GLY A 127 27.13 -6.36 25.89
N LYS A 128 27.18 -5.46 24.90
CA LYS A 128 26.88 -4.04 25.06
C LYS A 128 25.41 -3.75 24.72
N LYS A 129 24.75 -2.99 25.61
CA LYS A 129 23.38 -2.50 25.41
C LYS A 129 23.40 -1.09 24.83
N THR A 130 22.63 -0.87 23.76
CA THR A 130 22.47 0.45 23.13
C THR A 130 20.98 0.74 22.94
N VAL A 131 20.52 1.88 23.45
CA VAL A 131 19.13 2.31 23.25
C VAL A 131 19.02 3.03 21.91
N HIS A 132 18.12 2.54 21.07
CA HIS A 132 17.81 3.11 19.76
C HIS A 132 16.49 3.88 19.79
N PRO A 133 16.34 4.88 18.92
CA PRO A 133 15.14 5.70 18.84
C PRO A 133 13.99 4.95 18.17
N LYS A 134 12.88 5.66 17.96
CA LYS A 134 11.68 5.18 17.28
C LYS A 134 12.00 4.41 15.98
N SER A 135 11.43 3.23 15.86
CA SER A 135 11.76 2.29 14.78
C SER A 135 10.58 1.40 14.42
N ARG A 136 10.56 0.93 13.18
CA ARG A 136 9.61 -0.09 12.72
C ARG A 136 10.29 -1.44 12.71
N PHE A 137 9.64 -2.42 13.31
CA PHE A 137 10.01 -3.82 13.34
C PHE A 137 9.10 -4.58 12.39
N ARG A 138 9.65 -5.34 11.46
CA ARG A 138 8.90 -6.28 10.62
C ARG A 138 9.32 -7.69 10.96
N LEU A 139 8.37 -8.56 11.26
CA LEU A 139 8.64 -9.97 11.51
C LEU A 139 9.11 -10.63 10.21
N GLU A 140 10.15 -11.44 10.28
CA GLU A 140 10.65 -12.22 9.14
C GLU A 140 10.02 -13.63 9.18
N ASP A 141 8.69 -13.69 9.09
CA ASP A 141 7.85 -14.90 9.10
C ASP A 141 7.55 -15.45 7.70
N ALA A 142 7.80 -14.67 6.65
CA ALA A 142 7.59 -15.03 5.25
C ALA A 142 8.85 -14.79 4.42
N LYS A 143 9.10 -15.65 3.43
CA LYS A 143 10.28 -15.55 2.56
C LYS A 143 9.97 -14.65 1.37
N LYS A 144 10.70 -13.55 1.18
CA LYS A 144 10.65 -12.80 -0.10
C LYS A 144 11.22 -13.68 -1.21
N VAL A 145 10.42 -13.99 -2.23
CA VAL A 145 10.83 -14.83 -3.37
C VAL A 145 11.03 -14.05 -4.67
N SER A 146 10.36 -12.91 -4.83
CA SER A 146 10.57 -12.01 -5.97
C SER A 146 10.07 -10.59 -5.69
N GLU A 147 10.21 -9.71 -6.68
CA GLU A 147 9.56 -8.40 -6.76
C GLU A 147 8.48 -8.46 -7.85
N TRP A 148 7.44 -7.64 -7.73
CA TRP A 148 6.37 -7.60 -8.72
C TRP A 148 6.14 -6.19 -9.25
N SER A 149 5.73 -6.10 -10.52
CA SER A 149 5.52 -4.82 -11.19
C SER A 149 4.05 -4.42 -11.19
N TRP A 150 3.78 -3.15 -10.91
CA TRP A 150 2.46 -2.55 -11.09
C TRP A 150 1.90 -2.72 -12.52
N ARG A 151 2.78 -2.83 -13.52
CA ARG A 151 2.41 -3.03 -14.93
C ARG A 151 2.36 -4.49 -15.34
N MET A 152 3.37 -5.25 -14.90
CA MET A 152 3.57 -6.65 -15.30
C MET A 152 3.26 -7.55 -14.11
N ASN A 153 1.99 -7.87 -13.93
CA ASN A 153 1.52 -8.80 -12.91
C ASN A 153 0.24 -9.53 -13.39
N PRO A 154 -0.12 -10.67 -12.76
CA PRO A 154 -1.29 -11.44 -13.15
C PRO A 154 -2.63 -10.71 -12.97
N PHE A 155 -2.68 -9.68 -12.12
CA PHE A 155 -3.89 -8.97 -11.69
C PHE A 155 -4.15 -7.67 -12.46
N PHE A 156 -3.41 -7.43 -13.55
CA PHE A 156 -3.61 -6.26 -14.39
C PHE A 156 -5.08 -6.13 -14.82
N ASP A 157 -5.62 -4.91 -14.86
CA ASP A 157 -7.04 -4.59 -15.15
C ASP A 157 -8.10 -5.21 -14.22
N THR A 158 -7.72 -5.77 -13.07
CA THR A 158 -8.69 -6.24 -12.06
C THR A 158 -9.15 -5.13 -11.12
N GLN A 159 -10.33 -5.30 -10.53
CA GLN A 159 -10.84 -4.36 -9.51
C GLN A 159 -9.92 -4.25 -8.29
N PRO A 160 -9.44 -5.37 -7.70
CA PRO A 160 -8.60 -5.27 -6.51
C PRO A 160 -7.26 -4.58 -6.77
N LEU A 161 -6.63 -4.79 -7.93
CA LEU A 161 -5.40 -4.05 -8.26
C LEU A 161 -5.68 -2.55 -8.46
N ALA A 162 -6.76 -2.21 -9.19
CA ALA A 162 -7.14 -0.80 -9.40
C ALA A 162 -7.46 -0.11 -8.07
N GLY A 163 -8.20 -0.77 -7.17
CA GLY A 163 -8.51 -0.26 -5.84
C GLY A 163 -7.26 -0.07 -4.97
N LEU A 164 -6.28 -0.99 -5.05
CA LEU A 164 -5.01 -0.86 -4.34
C LEU A 164 -4.23 0.38 -4.80
N TYR A 165 -4.21 0.62 -6.12
CA TYR A 165 -3.62 1.83 -6.66
C TYR A 165 -4.33 3.10 -6.19
N VAL A 166 -5.67 3.12 -6.25
CA VAL A 166 -6.45 4.27 -5.75
C VAL A 166 -6.16 4.52 -4.26
N LEU A 167 -6.01 3.46 -3.45
CA LEU A 167 -5.62 3.58 -2.05
C LEU A 167 -4.24 4.24 -1.91
N MET A 168 -3.24 3.82 -2.69
CA MET A 168 -1.90 4.42 -2.67
C MET A 168 -1.93 5.92 -3.01
N VAL A 169 -2.74 6.29 -4.00
CA VAL A 169 -2.98 7.68 -4.38
C VAL A 169 -3.69 8.45 -3.26
N MET A 170 -4.72 7.85 -2.65
CA MET A 170 -5.50 8.47 -1.57
C MET A 170 -4.64 8.83 -0.35
N VAL A 171 -3.66 7.97 -0.02
CA VAL A 171 -2.74 8.18 1.11
C VAL A 171 -1.48 8.97 0.73
N ASN A 172 -1.42 9.48 -0.51
CA ASN A 172 -0.28 10.20 -1.07
C ASN A 172 1.04 9.42 -0.97
N ASN A 173 1.01 8.10 -1.18
CA ASN A 173 2.24 7.31 -1.19
C ASN A 173 3.03 7.62 -2.47
N TRP A 174 4.15 8.35 -2.35
CA TRP A 174 4.91 8.86 -3.49
C TRP A 174 6.05 7.95 -4.00
N ASP A 175 6.28 6.79 -3.38
CA ASP A 175 7.35 5.85 -3.78
C ASP A 175 6.80 4.52 -4.36
N LEU A 176 5.92 4.60 -5.36
CA LEU A 176 5.26 3.45 -5.98
C LEU A 176 6.11 2.68 -7.01
N LYS A 177 7.42 2.57 -6.76
CA LYS A 177 8.30 1.82 -7.66
C LYS A 177 8.07 0.31 -7.54
N SER A 178 8.28 -0.43 -8.62
CA SER A 178 8.14 -1.90 -8.60
C SER A 178 9.11 -2.57 -7.60
N GLN A 179 10.26 -1.96 -7.32
CA GLN A 179 11.22 -2.42 -6.32
C GLN A 179 10.67 -2.34 -4.87
N GLN A 180 9.61 -1.56 -4.66
CA GLN A 180 8.92 -1.44 -3.37
C GLN A 180 7.81 -2.45 -3.17
N ASN A 181 7.64 -3.34 -4.14
CA ASN A 181 6.69 -4.43 -4.13
C ASN A 181 7.44 -5.76 -3.98
N ALA A 182 6.85 -6.69 -3.24
CA ALA A 182 7.44 -7.99 -2.98
C ALA A 182 6.41 -9.09 -3.13
N VAL A 183 6.86 -10.23 -3.62
CA VAL A 183 6.13 -11.49 -3.54
C VAL A 183 6.73 -12.29 -2.39
N TYR A 184 5.88 -12.67 -1.45
CA TYR A 184 6.23 -13.50 -0.32
C TYR A 184 5.71 -14.92 -0.51
N GLU A 185 6.53 -15.88 -0.09
CA GLU A 185 6.12 -17.25 0.14
C GLU A 185 5.92 -17.44 1.65
N VAL A 186 4.69 -17.69 2.06
CA VAL A 186 4.34 -18.04 3.45
C VAL A 186 4.41 -19.55 3.66
N LYS A 187 4.66 -19.98 4.89
CA LYS A 187 4.77 -21.40 5.24
C LYS A 187 3.43 -22.11 5.01
N GLU A 188 3.46 -23.37 4.59
CA GLU A 188 2.25 -24.17 4.35
C GLU A 188 1.36 -24.33 5.59
N SER A 189 1.90 -24.16 6.79
CA SER A 189 1.15 -24.20 8.05
C SER A 189 0.30 -22.96 8.31
N GLU A 190 0.54 -21.86 7.60
CA GLU A 190 -0.20 -20.61 7.75
C GLU A 190 -1.47 -20.62 6.89
N PRO A 191 -2.60 -20.08 7.38
CA PRO A 191 -3.80 -19.95 6.58
C PRO A 191 -3.62 -18.94 5.44
N GLY A 192 -4.32 -19.16 4.32
CA GLY A 192 -4.32 -18.26 3.17
C GLY A 192 -3.46 -18.76 2.00
N PRO A 193 -3.26 -17.93 0.97
CA PRO A 193 -2.48 -18.30 -0.20
C PRO A 193 -0.99 -18.39 0.15
N ARG A 194 -0.33 -19.44 -0.36
CA ARG A 194 1.12 -19.65 -0.19
C ARG A 194 1.94 -18.51 -0.79
N ILE A 195 1.45 -17.91 -1.87
CA ILE A 195 2.07 -16.77 -2.55
C ILE A 195 1.27 -15.52 -2.24
N GLN A 196 1.94 -14.47 -1.81
CA GLN A 196 1.32 -13.20 -1.43
C GLN A 196 2.01 -12.02 -2.11
N TYR A 197 1.24 -11.24 -2.87
CA TYR A 197 1.66 -9.99 -3.50
C TYR A 197 1.45 -8.83 -2.53
N VAL A 198 2.55 -8.18 -2.14
CA VAL A 198 2.56 -7.17 -1.08
C VAL A 198 3.18 -5.88 -1.59
N VAL A 199 2.56 -4.74 -1.25
CA VAL A 199 3.20 -3.42 -1.30
C VAL A 199 3.91 -3.21 0.03
N LYS A 200 5.25 -3.11 0.01
CA LYS A 200 6.09 -3.16 1.22
C LYS A 200 6.45 -1.78 1.74
N ASP A 201 6.78 -0.83 0.85
CA ASP A 201 7.22 0.50 1.26
C ASP A 201 6.06 1.48 1.32
N LEU A 202 5.35 1.42 2.44
CA LEU A 202 4.20 2.27 2.73
C LEU A 202 4.57 3.52 3.56
N GLY A 203 5.84 3.65 3.95
CA GLY A 203 6.33 4.73 4.82
C GLY A 203 6.35 6.11 4.16
N ALA A 204 6.46 6.15 2.82
CA ALA A 204 6.45 7.36 2.01
C ALA A 204 5.02 7.90 1.76
N SER A 205 4.15 7.84 2.77
CA SER A 205 2.73 8.21 2.73
C SER A 205 2.39 9.29 3.76
N LEU A 206 1.14 9.77 3.74
CA LEU A 206 0.60 10.74 4.70
C LEU A 206 1.39 12.05 4.74
N GLY A 207 1.74 12.53 3.55
CA GLY A 207 2.35 13.84 3.33
C GLY A 207 1.94 14.39 1.98
N ARG A 208 2.80 15.20 1.37
CA ARG A 208 2.63 15.65 -0.01
C ARG A 208 3.21 14.64 -0.97
N SER A 209 2.46 14.30 -2.00
CA SER A 209 3.07 13.77 -3.21
C SER A 209 3.80 14.92 -3.91
N ALA A 210 4.99 14.68 -4.44
CA ALA A 210 5.66 15.73 -5.17
C ALA A 210 6.58 15.20 -6.28
N TRP A 211 6.55 15.96 -7.36
CA TRP A 211 7.48 16.02 -8.47
C TRP A 211 7.50 17.49 -8.93
N PRO A 212 8.67 18.12 -9.15
CA PRO A 212 10.00 17.52 -9.23
C PRO A 212 10.76 17.46 -7.88
N VAL A 213 10.21 18.02 -6.80
CA VAL A 213 10.80 17.89 -5.45
C VAL A 213 10.40 16.57 -4.80
N GLN A 214 11.19 16.07 -3.87
CA GLN A 214 10.85 14.86 -3.11
C GLN A 214 9.57 15.11 -2.28
N GLY A 215 8.65 14.15 -2.31
CA GLY A 215 7.44 14.18 -1.47
C GLY A 215 7.76 14.18 0.02
N THR A 216 6.78 14.58 0.83
CA THR A 216 6.89 14.51 2.29
C THR A 216 6.19 13.29 2.85
N LYS A 217 6.45 12.98 4.11
CA LYS A 217 5.94 11.82 4.84
C LYS A 217 5.76 12.22 6.30
N ASP A 218 4.70 11.72 6.93
CA ASP A 218 4.32 12.18 8.28
C ASP A 218 4.26 13.73 8.33
N ASP A 219 3.51 14.32 7.39
CA ASP A 219 3.35 15.76 7.16
C ASP A 219 1.84 16.07 7.02
N PRO A 220 1.14 16.33 8.15
CA PRO A 220 -0.31 16.52 8.13
C PRO A 220 -0.71 17.82 7.41
N GLU A 221 0.07 18.91 7.54
CA GLU A 221 -0.19 20.16 6.81
C GLU A 221 -0.13 19.95 5.30
N GLY A 222 0.84 19.15 4.85
CA GLY A 222 0.99 18.76 3.46
C GLY A 222 -0.16 17.90 2.97
N PHE A 223 -0.50 16.86 3.73
CA PHE A 223 -1.53 15.89 3.38
C PHE A 223 -2.94 16.51 3.32
N GLU A 224 -3.25 17.44 4.23
CA GLU A 224 -4.53 18.15 4.28
C GLU A 224 -4.78 19.02 3.04
N LYS A 225 -3.73 19.63 2.48
CA LYS A 225 -3.85 20.58 1.36
C LYS A 225 -3.94 19.92 -0.01
N GLU A 226 -3.51 18.67 -0.13
CA GLU A 226 -3.44 18.01 -1.43
C GLU A 226 -4.81 17.45 -1.85
N PRO A 227 -5.30 17.80 -3.06
CA PRO A 227 -6.55 17.25 -3.57
C PRO A 227 -6.40 15.74 -3.81
N PHE A 228 -7.45 14.97 -3.52
CA PHE A 228 -7.47 13.56 -3.90
C PHE A 228 -7.94 13.41 -5.34
N ILE A 229 -9.10 13.98 -5.66
CA ILE A 229 -9.69 13.95 -7.00
C ILE A 229 -9.73 15.36 -7.55
N GLU A 230 -9.12 15.58 -8.71
CA GLU A 230 -9.21 16.86 -9.42
C GLU A 230 -10.43 16.91 -10.33
N GLU A 231 -10.70 15.83 -11.06
CA GLU A 231 -11.75 15.81 -12.08
C GLU A 231 -12.19 14.39 -12.43
N VAL A 232 -13.43 14.23 -12.88
CA VAL A 232 -13.93 13.00 -13.51
C VAL A 232 -14.33 13.32 -14.94
N VAL A 233 -13.72 12.66 -15.91
CA VAL A 233 -13.99 12.85 -17.34
C VAL A 233 -14.44 11.53 -17.95
N GLY A 234 -15.75 11.39 -18.20
CA GLY A 234 -16.33 10.12 -18.64
C GLY A 234 -16.05 9.00 -17.64
N ASN A 235 -15.37 7.94 -18.08
CA ASN A 235 -15.01 6.79 -17.24
C ASN A 235 -13.58 6.88 -16.66
N ARG A 236 -12.98 8.08 -16.59
CA ARG A 236 -11.63 8.31 -16.08
C ARG A 236 -11.66 9.27 -14.90
N VAL A 237 -10.76 9.06 -13.95
CA VAL A 237 -10.56 9.94 -12.78
C VAL A 237 -9.18 10.58 -12.89
N ARG A 238 -9.11 11.91 -12.83
CA ARG A 238 -7.87 12.65 -12.66
C ARG A 238 -7.66 12.88 -11.17
N PHE A 239 -6.56 12.36 -10.64
CA PHE A 239 -6.19 12.53 -9.24
C PHE A 239 -5.31 13.76 -9.05
N GLY A 240 -5.35 14.35 -7.86
CA GLY A 240 -4.48 15.47 -7.46
C GLY A 240 -3.04 15.09 -7.13
N TYR A 241 -2.70 13.83 -7.41
CA TYR A 241 -1.46 13.20 -7.00
C TYR A 241 -0.35 13.44 -8.02
N GLN A 242 0.77 13.95 -7.54
CA GLN A 242 1.88 14.52 -8.30
C GLN A 242 3.15 13.67 -8.21
N GLY A 243 3.01 12.33 -8.24
CA GLY A 243 4.13 11.40 -8.11
C GLY A 243 4.95 11.22 -9.40
N ALA A 244 6.28 11.38 -9.31
CA ALA A 244 7.24 11.16 -10.40
C ALA A 244 7.20 9.76 -11.04
N TRP A 245 6.85 8.77 -10.22
CA TRP A 245 6.91 7.34 -10.54
C TRP A 245 5.53 6.77 -10.86
N LEU A 246 4.57 7.65 -11.16
CA LEU A 246 3.26 7.25 -11.67
C LEU A 246 3.43 6.53 -12.99
N GLU A 247 3.33 5.21 -12.95
CA GLU A 247 3.23 4.41 -14.16
C GLU A 247 1.94 4.82 -14.89
N PRO A 248 1.99 5.42 -16.12
CA PRO A 248 0.79 5.99 -16.74
C PRO A 248 -0.35 4.98 -16.94
N GLN A 249 -0.02 3.69 -17.03
CA GLN A 249 -1.01 2.62 -17.09
C GLN A 249 -1.91 2.59 -15.84
N LEU A 250 -1.38 2.92 -14.67
CA LEU A 250 -2.11 2.95 -13.40
C LEU A 250 -3.08 4.13 -13.31
N VAL A 251 -2.68 5.30 -13.83
CA VAL A 251 -3.57 6.47 -13.96
C VAL A 251 -4.71 6.15 -14.93
N ASN A 252 -4.42 5.39 -15.98
CA ASN A 252 -5.37 5.06 -17.03
C ASN A 252 -6.30 3.88 -16.69
N SER A 253 -5.97 3.07 -15.68
CA SER A 253 -6.75 1.87 -15.32
C SER A 253 -7.81 2.14 -14.24
N ALA A 254 -7.65 3.18 -13.42
CA ALA A 254 -8.61 3.52 -12.37
C ALA A 254 -9.87 4.19 -12.94
N THR A 255 -11.02 3.56 -12.73
CA THR A 255 -12.33 4.10 -13.11
C THR A 255 -13.05 4.73 -11.92
N PRO A 256 -14.07 5.57 -12.14
CA PRO A 256 -15.02 6.01 -11.11
C PRO A 256 -15.55 4.87 -10.23
N HIS A 257 -15.78 3.69 -10.82
CA HIS A 257 -16.27 2.52 -10.10
C HIS A 257 -15.23 1.95 -9.12
N ASP A 258 -13.94 1.94 -9.49
CA ASP A 258 -12.86 1.46 -8.60
C ASP A 258 -12.66 2.39 -7.42
N VAL A 259 -12.74 3.70 -7.67
CA VAL A 259 -12.65 4.72 -6.63
C VAL A 259 -13.79 4.57 -5.62
N ARG A 260 -15.04 4.43 -6.09
CA ARG A 260 -16.18 4.14 -5.21
C ARG A 260 -16.01 2.84 -4.44
N TRP A 261 -15.50 1.80 -5.09
CA TRP A 261 -15.34 0.47 -4.47
C TRP A 261 -14.38 0.49 -3.28
N ILE A 262 -13.17 1.03 -3.47
CA ILE A 262 -12.18 1.08 -2.38
C ILE A 262 -12.61 2.06 -1.27
N SER A 263 -13.24 3.18 -1.65
CA SER A 263 -13.81 4.13 -0.68
C SER A 263 -14.94 3.48 0.12
N GLY A 264 -15.75 2.64 -0.52
CA GLY A 264 -16.78 1.82 0.12
C GLY A 264 -16.19 0.87 1.16
N LEU A 265 -15.10 0.16 0.85
CA LEU A 265 -14.42 -0.67 1.84
C LEU A 265 -13.86 0.14 3.01
N LEU A 266 -13.20 1.26 2.75
CA LEU A 266 -12.66 2.15 3.78
C LEU A 266 -13.76 2.75 4.69
N SER A 267 -14.92 3.08 4.12
CA SER A 267 -16.05 3.67 4.85
C SER A 267 -16.63 2.75 5.93
N ARG A 268 -16.37 1.44 5.83
CA ARG A 268 -16.81 0.44 6.82
C ARG A 268 -15.94 0.39 8.07
N LEU A 269 -14.75 1.01 8.05
CA LEU A 269 -13.88 1.08 9.22
C LEU A 269 -14.50 1.97 10.31
N THR A 270 -14.64 1.40 11.51
CA THR A 270 -15.21 2.11 12.66
C THR A 270 -14.29 3.24 13.14
N PRO A 271 -14.81 4.25 13.87
CA PRO A 271 -13.97 5.26 14.51
C PRO A 271 -12.86 4.68 15.39
N LYS A 272 -13.16 3.57 16.10
CA LYS A 272 -12.17 2.87 16.91
C LYS A 272 -11.05 2.27 16.05
N GLN A 273 -11.38 1.62 14.93
CA GLN A 273 -10.39 1.04 14.03
C GLN A 273 -9.45 2.10 13.44
N TRP A 274 -9.99 3.26 13.05
CA TRP A 274 -9.18 4.40 12.62
C TRP A 274 -8.21 4.85 13.72
N SER A 275 -8.71 5.11 14.93
CA SER A 275 -7.87 5.49 16.08
C SER A 275 -6.81 4.43 16.39
N ASP A 276 -7.19 3.15 16.40
CA ASP A 276 -6.31 2.02 16.69
C ASP A 276 -5.18 1.89 15.66
N ALA A 277 -5.46 2.08 14.37
CA ALA A 277 -4.45 2.03 13.31
C ALA A 277 -3.36 3.09 13.53
N PHE A 278 -3.75 4.33 13.87
CA PHE A 278 -2.82 5.42 14.16
C PHE A 278 -2.08 5.23 15.49
N ARG A 279 -2.77 4.73 16.52
CA ARG A 279 -2.13 4.34 17.79
C ARG A 279 -1.07 3.26 17.59
N ALA A 280 -1.29 2.30 16.71
CA ALA A 280 -0.30 1.28 16.36
C ALA A 280 0.99 1.89 15.78
N GLY A 281 0.89 3.01 15.06
CA GLY A 281 2.03 3.78 14.56
C GLY A 281 2.60 4.80 15.55
N GLY A 282 2.13 4.84 16.81
CA GLY A 282 2.60 5.79 17.82
C GLY A 282 2.20 7.25 17.56
N PHE A 283 1.06 7.49 16.92
CA PHE A 283 0.47 8.83 16.82
C PHE A 283 -0.25 9.22 18.10
N SER A 284 -0.07 10.49 18.50
CA SER A 284 -0.97 11.09 19.47
C SER A 284 -2.37 11.25 18.87
N GLU A 285 -3.39 11.36 19.72
CA GLU A 285 -4.78 11.55 19.27
C GLU A 285 -4.92 12.80 18.39
N ALA A 286 -4.33 13.92 18.79
CA ALA A 286 -4.38 15.16 18.03
C ALA A 286 -3.71 15.07 16.65
N GLU A 287 -2.58 14.36 16.51
CA GLU A 287 -1.97 14.11 15.21
C GLU A 287 -2.85 13.18 14.36
N ALA A 288 -3.34 12.08 14.96
CA ALA A 288 -4.16 11.09 14.28
C ALA A 288 -5.46 11.71 13.73
N ASP A 289 -6.13 12.56 14.51
CA ASP A 289 -7.39 13.19 14.13
C ASP A 289 -7.28 14.02 12.85
N ARG A 290 -6.13 14.66 12.61
CA ARG A 290 -5.87 15.42 11.39
C ARG A 290 -5.87 14.51 10.16
N TYR A 291 -5.11 13.42 10.22
CA TYR A 291 -5.06 12.45 9.13
C TYR A 291 -6.39 11.73 8.93
N ILE A 292 -7.04 11.28 10.02
CA ILE A 292 -8.31 10.57 9.97
C ILE A 292 -9.40 11.47 9.36
N ARG A 293 -9.47 12.74 9.76
CA ARG A 293 -10.40 13.70 9.16
C ARG A 293 -10.17 13.83 7.66
N ARG A 294 -8.92 14.09 7.23
CA ARG A 294 -8.62 14.23 5.80
C ARG A 294 -8.88 12.96 5.02
N LEU A 295 -8.56 11.78 5.57
CA LEU A 295 -8.85 10.50 4.92
C LEU A 295 -10.35 10.28 4.75
N ARG A 296 -11.17 10.64 5.75
CA ARG A 296 -12.64 10.59 5.64
C ARG A 296 -13.17 11.53 4.57
N GLU A 297 -12.66 12.75 4.48
CA GLU A 297 -13.02 13.67 3.39
C GLU A 297 -12.69 13.06 2.01
N LYS A 298 -11.50 12.45 1.86
CA LYS A 298 -11.12 11.75 0.61
C LYS A 298 -12.02 10.55 0.31
N ILE A 299 -12.44 9.80 1.34
CA ILE A 299 -13.41 8.69 1.20
C ILE A 299 -14.77 9.24 0.72
N ASP A 300 -15.26 10.33 1.32
CA ASP A 300 -16.53 10.96 0.94
C ASP A 300 -16.48 11.56 -0.48
N GLU A 301 -15.33 12.12 -0.89
CA GLU A 301 -15.07 12.49 -2.29
C GLU A 301 -15.21 11.24 -3.19
N GLY A 302 -14.53 10.15 -2.86
CA GLY A 302 -14.51 8.92 -3.65
C GLY A 302 -15.86 8.21 -3.75
N LEU A 303 -16.69 8.25 -2.69
CA LEU A 303 -18.05 7.70 -2.71
C LEU A 303 -19.01 8.48 -3.63
N ARG A 304 -18.78 9.79 -3.81
CA ARG A 304 -19.62 10.66 -4.65
C ARG A 304 -19.25 10.65 -6.13
N VAL A 305 -18.06 10.15 -6.48
CA VAL A 305 -17.60 10.03 -7.86
C VAL A 305 -18.63 9.26 -8.67
N GLY A 306 -19.07 9.78 -9.82
CA GLY A 306 -20.03 9.12 -10.72
C GLY A 306 -21.45 8.89 -10.16
N ALA A 307 -21.85 9.64 -9.13
CA ALA A 307 -23.23 9.72 -8.65
C ALA A 307 -24.09 10.75 -9.44
N PHE A 308 -23.67 11.09 -10.66
CA PHE A 308 -24.30 12.09 -11.53
C PHE A 308 -24.79 11.46 -12.82
#